data_AF-A0A848XK10-F1
#
_entry.id   AF-A0A848XK10-F1
#
_cell.length_a   1.000
_cell.length_b   1.000
_cell.length_c   1.000
_cell.angle_alpha   90.00
_cell.angle_beta   90.00
_cell.angle_gamma   90.00
#
_symmetry.space_group_name_H-M   'P 1'
#
loop_
_entity.id
_entity.type
_entity.pdbx_description
1 polymer ?
#
loop_
_entity_poly.entity_id
_entity_poly.type
_entity_poly.pdbx_seq_one_letter_code
_entity_poly.pdbx_strand_id
1 'polypeptide(L)' 'ADMDPSALYFAWAGGLEPGEGHYYRIHAPSFLIEYDNTQNDANHVHSVWRDLENDFGGDALAQHYRDANHPH' A
#
# COMPACT_ATOMS: atom_id res chain seq x y z
N ALA A 1 -14.20 8.42 -5.29
CA ALA A 1 -13.12 9.41 -5.41
C ALA A 1 -12.77 9.51 -6.89
N ASP A 2 -12.85 10.70 -7.48
CA ASP A 2 -12.24 10.98 -8.78
C ASP A 2 -10.72 10.88 -8.57
N MET A 3 -10.14 9.72 -8.92
CA MET A 3 -8.68 9.61 -8.95
C MET A 3 -8.21 10.23 -10.25
N ASP A 4 -7.40 11.27 -10.16
CA ASP A 4 -6.64 11.78 -11.29
C ASP A 4 -5.61 10.70 -11.72
N PRO A 5 -5.76 10.10 -12.92
CA PRO A 5 -4.83 9.06 -13.38
C PRO A 5 -3.40 9.58 -13.54
N SER A 6 -3.21 10.90 -13.66
CA SER A 6 -1.87 11.51 -13.74
C SER A 6 -1.11 11.46 -12.41
N ALA A 7 -1.79 11.17 -11.30
CA ALA A 7 -1.20 11.00 -9.98
C ALA A 7 -0.79 9.54 -9.67
N LEU A 8 -0.85 8.64 -10.66
CA LEU A 8 -0.41 7.25 -10.51
C LEU A 8 1.04 7.08 -10.94
N TYR A 9 1.87 6.56 -10.03
CA TYR A 9 3.29 6.32 -10.25
C TYR A 9 3.61 4.83 -10.21
N PHE A 10 4.49 4.40 -11.10
CA PHE A 10 5.05 3.05 -11.11
C PHE A 10 6.56 3.11 -10.91
N ALA A 11 7.09 2.19 -10.10
CA ALA A 11 8.51 1.97 -9.94
C ALA A 11 8.81 0.47 -10.02
N TRP A 12 9.91 0.14 -10.68
CA TRP A 12 10.49 -1.20 -10.75
C TRP A 12 11.91 -1.16 -10.24
N ALA A 13 12.34 -2.22 -9.56
CA ALA A 13 13.73 -2.45 -9.22
C ALA A 13 14.04 -3.95 -9.27
N GLY A 14 15.24 -4.30 -9.72
CA GLY A 14 15.71 -5.68 -9.80
C GLY A 14 15.73 -6.23 -11.21
N GLY A 15 15.74 -7.55 -11.30
CA GLY A 15 15.89 -8.30 -12.54
C GLY A 15 14.74 -8.11 -13.51
N LEU A 16 14.94 -8.54 -14.76
CA LEU A 16 13.90 -8.56 -15.80
C LEU A 16 13.61 -9.98 -16.29
N GLU A 17 14.45 -10.95 -15.91
CA GLU A 17 14.32 -12.34 -16.31
C GLU A 17 13.62 -13.19 -15.23
N PRO A 18 12.97 -14.31 -15.61
CA PRO A 18 12.36 -15.21 -14.65
C PRO A 18 13.36 -15.76 -13.64
N GLY A 19 13.00 -15.72 -12.36
CA GLY A 19 13.83 -16.20 -11.25
C GLY A 19 14.79 -15.16 -10.67
N GLU A 20 14.87 -13.97 -11.27
CA GLU A 20 15.63 -12.87 -10.68
C GLU A 20 14.80 -12.14 -9.60
N GLY A 21 15.48 -11.70 -8.55
CA GLY A 21 14.86 -10.90 -7.50
C GLY A 21 14.37 -9.56 -8.05
N HIS A 22 13.12 -9.23 -7.76
CA HIS A 22 12.51 -8.00 -8.24
C HIS A 22 11.47 -7.44 -7.28
N TYR A 23 11.24 -6.14 -7.45
CA TYR A 23 10.36 -5.32 -6.66
C TYR A 23 9.58 -4.41 -7.61
N TYR A 24 8.30 -4.19 -7.30
CA TYR A 24 7.57 -3.09 -7.90
C TYR A 24 6.65 -2.40 -6.91
N ARG A 25 6.39 -1.12 -7.19
CA ARG A 25 5.42 -0.32 -6.47
C ARG A 25 4.53 0.44 -7.43
N ILE A 26 3.24 0.38 -7.15
CA ILE A 26 2.23 1.28 -7.73
C ILE A 26 1.79 2.22 -6.61
N HIS A 27 1.88 3.52 -6.84
CA HIS A 27 1.62 4.52 -5.81
C HIS A 27 0.69 5.60 -6.36
N ALA A 28 -0.43 5.81 -5.67
CA ALA A 28 -1.36 6.91 -5.87
C ALA A 28 -1.49 7.71 -4.56
N PRO A 29 -2.07 8.91 -4.59
CA PRO A 29 -2.21 9.73 -3.38
C PRO A 29 -2.93 9.03 -2.21
N SER A 30 -3.92 8.18 -2.48
CA SER A 30 -4.72 7.49 -1.46
C SER A 30 -4.33 6.05 -1.21
N PHE A 31 -3.45 5.45 -2.02
CA PHE A 31 -3.07 4.06 -1.82
C PHE A 31 -1.68 3.73 -2.37
N LEU A 32 -1.07 2.68 -1.84
CA LEU A 32 0.08 2.05 -2.48
C LEU A 32 -0.08 0.54 -2.53
N ILE A 33 0.42 -0.05 -3.61
CA ILE A 33 0.60 -1.48 -3.79
C ILE A 33 2.10 -1.72 -3.91
N GLU A 34 2.61 -2.62 -3.11
CA GLU A 34 4.00 -3.02 -3.11
C GLU A 34 4.10 -4.53 -3.28
N TYR A 35 5.09 -4.93 -4.07
CA TYR A 35 5.50 -6.31 -4.30
C TYR A 35 7.00 -6.39 -4.14
N ASP A 36 7.46 -7.36 -3.37
CA ASP A 36 8.87 -7.65 -3.14
C ASP A 36 9.08 -9.16 -3.24
N ASN A 37 9.88 -9.60 -4.20
CA ASN A 37 10.37 -10.96 -4.31
C ASN A 37 11.90 -10.95 -4.44
N THR A 38 12.57 -10.23 -3.56
CA THR A 38 14.05 -10.14 -3.53
C THR A 38 14.69 -11.10 -2.53
N GLN A 39 13.90 -11.68 -1.62
CA GLN A 39 14.37 -12.57 -0.57
C GLN A 39 14.45 -14.03 -1.03
N ASN A 40 15.29 -14.82 -0.35
CA ASN A 40 15.44 -16.27 -0.55
C ASN A 40 15.63 -16.66 -2.04
N ASP A 41 16.55 -16.02 -2.76
CA ASP A 41 16.74 -16.26 -4.21
C ASP A 41 15.44 -16.11 -5.02
N ALA A 42 14.67 -15.06 -4.73
CA ALA A 42 13.40 -14.75 -5.40
C ALA A 42 12.37 -15.89 -5.35
N ASN A 43 12.39 -16.66 -4.26
CA ASN A 43 11.44 -17.77 -4.05
C ASN A 43 10.39 -17.48 -2.96
N HIS A 44 10.44 -16.31 -2.34
CA HIS A 44 9.53 -15.92 -1.26
C HIS A 44 9.05 -14.49 -1.45
N VAL A 45 7.84 -14.36 -1.96
CA VAL A 45 7.22 -13.07 -2.24
C VAL A 45 6.52 -12.49 -1.00
N HIS A 46 6.69 -11.19 -0.82
CA HIS A 46 5.86 -10.33 0.02
C HIS A 46 5.07 -9.36 -0.85
N SER A 47 3.83 -9.06 -0.47
CA SER A 47 3.08 -7.98 -1.09
C SER A 47 2.18 -7.32 -0.05
N VAL A 48 2.06 -6.01 -0.16
CA VAL A 48 1.15 -5.21 0.67
C VAL A 48 0.32 -4.30 -0.22
N TRP A 49 -0.93 -4.10 0.18
CA TRP A 49 -1.75 -3.00 -0.29
C TRP A 49 -2.12 -2.18 0.94
N ARG A 50 -1.91 -0.87 0.85
CA ARG A 50 -2.20 0.07 1.92
C ARG A 50 -3.16 1.13 1.40
N ASP A 51 -4.27 1.31 2.12
CA ASP A 51 -5.09 2.50 2.04
C ASP A 51 -4.43 3.57 2.90
N LEU A 52 -3.86 4.58 2.27
CA LEU A 52 -3.12 5.65 2.96
C LEU A 52 -4.05 6.61 3.71
N GLU A 53 -5.35 6.59 3.43
CA GLU A 53 -6.33 7.41 4.14
C GLU A 53 -6.78 6.76 5.46
N ASN A 54 -6.61 5.44 5.59
CA ASN A 54 -7.10 4.64 6.71
C ASN A 54 -6.08 3.63 7.24
N ASP A 55 -4.79 3.94 7.09
CA ASP A 55 -3.72 3.03 7.50
C ASP A 55 -3.44 3.07 9.01
N PHE A 56 -2.82 2.00 9.53
CA PHE A 56 -2.35 1.94 10.92
C PHE A 56 -3.39 2.33 11.99
N GLY A 57 -4.60 1.79 11.87
CA GLY A 57 -5.68 2.01 12.85
C GLY A 57 -6.93 2.66 12.27
N GLY A 58 -6.98 2.83 10.94
CA GLY A 58 -8.10 3.50 10.28
C GLY A 58 -8.30 4.88 10.89
N ASP A 59 -9.57 5.17 11.17
CA ASP A 59 -9.95 6.25 12.07
C ASP A 59 -10.80 5.71 13.22
N ALA A 60 -10.28 4.68 13.90
CA ALA A 60 -10.96 4.02 15.02
C ALA A 60 -11.36 5.00 16.13
N LEU A 61 -10.63 6.10 16.23
CA LEU A 61 -10.92 7.17 17.15
C LEU A 61 -12.06 8.08 16.65
N ALA A 62 -12.10 8.47 15.35
CA ALA A 62 -13.27 9.20 14.84
C ALA A 62 -14.54 8.36 14.93
N GLN A 63 -14.42 7.05 14.82
CA GLN A 63 -15.54 6.18 15.07
C GLN A 63 -15.99 6.25 16.54
N HIS A 64 -15.04 6.15 17.48
CA HIS A 64 -15.34 6.28 18.90
C HIS A 64 -16.07 7.59 19.23
N TYR A 65 -15.67 8.73 18.67
CA TYR A 65 -16.33 10.02 18.92
C TYR A 65 -17.66 10.23 18.20
N ARG A 66 -17.85 9.61 17.03
CA ARG A 66 -19.16 9.64 16.35
C ARG A 66 -20.20 8.80 17.11
N ASP A 67 -19.74 7.73 17.76
CA ASP A 67 -20.61 6.76 18.43
C ASP A 67 -20.83 7.11 19.90
N ALA A 68 -19.82 7.69 20.53
CA ALA A 68 -19.91 8.14 21.89
C ALA A 68 -20.26 9.63 21.89
N ASN A 69 -21.54 9.92 22.14
CA ASN A 69 -21.92 11.21 22.70
C ASN A 69 -21.08 11.37 23.98
N HIS A 70 -20.17 12.37 24.01
CA HIS A 70 -19.22 12.79 25.08
C HIS A 70 -19.36 14.35 25.32
N PRO A 71 -19.26 14.94 26.55
CA PRO A 71 -18.51 14.38 27.65
C PRO A 71 -19.25 13.17 28.16
N HIS A 72 -20.58 13.24 28.09
CA HIS A 72 -21.52 12.36 27.39
C HIS A 72 -22.62 13.20 26.72
#